data_AF-A0A9W6VZT2-F1
#
_entry.id   AF-A0A9W6VZT2-F1
#
_cell.length_a   1.000
_cell.length_b   1.000
_cell.length_c   1.000
_cell.angle_alpha   90.00
_cell.angle_beta   90.00
_cell.angle_gamma   90.00
#
_symmetry.space_group_name_H-M   'P 1'
#
loop_
_entity.id
_entity.type
_entity.pdbx_description
1 polymer ?
#
loop_
_entity_poly.entity_id
_entity_poly.type
_entity_poly.pdbx_seq_one_letter_code
_entity_poly.pdbx_strand_id
1 'polypeptide(L)'
;MFGMVRRSNHATALAGWIVATGAMGLVVQADTIRAASGAPYGGVLLLALAPVLAAGTVTVALLLRANLLMSFAQERFYRFIAEIPGDAPELCAPAVLQLQRLTAAVRHRETLTQQALTWAYAAGIGVLGWSVAAEAMALGH
;
A
#
# COMPACT_ATOMS: atom_id res chain seq x y z
N MET A 1 -15.04 6.16 -14.61
CA MET A 1 -14.93 5.92 -13.15
C MET A 1 -14.65 4.46 -12.82
N PHE A 2 -15.46 3.50 -13.28
CA PHE A 2 -15.27 2.06 -12.99
C PHE A 2 -13.89 1.49 -13.35
N GLY A 3 -13.32 1.89 -14.50
CA GLY A 3 -11.96 1.46 -14.88
C GLY A 3 -10.86 1.95 -13.93
N MET A 4 -10.96 3.19 -13.44
CA MET A 4 -10.02 3.75 -12.46
C MET A 4 -10.11 3.00 -11.12
N VAL A 5 -11.33 2.74 -10.65
CA VAL A 5 -11.57 1.98 -9.42
C VAL A 5 -11.02 0.55 -9.54
N ARG A 6 -11.24 -0.13 -10.67
CA ARG A 6 -10.71 -1.47 -10.92
C ARG A 6 -9.18 -1.48 -10.91
N ARG A 7 -8.52 -0.54 -11.59
CA ARG A 7 -7.06 -0.41 -11.60
C ARG A 7 -6.49 -0.11 -10.21
N SER A 8 -7.13 0.80 -9.47
CA SER A 8 -6.73 1.13 -8.10
C SER A 8 -6.88 -0.06 -7.15
N ASN A 9 -7.94 -0.87 -7.29
CA ASN A 9 -8.13 -2.10 -6.52
C ASN A 9 -7.04 -3.15 -6.85
N HIS A 10 -6.73 -3.35 -8.13
CA HIS A 10 -5.63 -4.25 -8.53
C HIS A 10 -4.28 -3.79 -8.00
N ALA A 11 -3.97 -2.48 -8.10
CA ALA A 11 -2.74 -1.91 -7.56
C ALA A 11 -2.66 -2.08 -6.03
N THR A 12 -3.78 -1.86 -5.32
CA THR A 12 -3.87 -2.07 -3.87
C THR A 12 -3.62 -3.53 -3.49
N ALA A 13 -4.28 -4.46 -4.19
CA ALA A 13 -4.15 -5.89 -3.93
C ALA A 13 -2.71 -6.37 -4.19
N LEU A 14 -2.11 -5.94 -5.30
CA LEU A 14 -0.73 -6.29 -5.65
C LEU A 14 0.28 -5.70 -4.67
N ALA A 15 0.13 -4.42 -4.30
CA ALA A 15 1.00 -3.77 -3.32
C ALA A 15 0.92 -4.47 -1.95
N GLY A 16 -0.30 -4.80 -1.51
CA GLY A 16 -0.51 -5.57 -0.28
C GLY A 16 0.10 -6.97 -0.34
N TRP A 17 -0.05 -7.67 -1.46
CA TRP A 17 0.53 -9.00 -1.67
C TRP A 17 2.06 -8.97 -1.60
N ILE A 18 2.72 -7.99 -2.24
CA ILE A 18 4.18 -7.85 -2.21
C ILE A 18 4.67 -7.65 -0.77
N VAL A 19 4.06 -6.72 -0.03
CA VAL A 19 4.47 -6.44 1.36
C VAL A 19 4.24 -7.65 2.27
N ALA A 20 3.09 -8.31 2.16
CA ALA A 20 2.78 -9.50 2.96
C ALA A 20 3.76 -10.66 2.66
N THR A 21 4.06 -10.89 1.38
CA THR A 21 5.00 -11.94 0.96
C THR A 21 6.41 -11.63 1.44
N GLY A 22 6.86 -10.38 1.31
CA GLY A 22 8.17 -9.95 1.82
C GLY A 22 8.28 -10.12 3.34
N ALA A 23 7.25 -9.73 4.10
CA ALA A 23 7.22 -9.93 5.55
C ALA A 23 7.28 -11.41 5.92
N MET A 24 6.52 -12.27 5.23
CA MET A 24 6.54 -13.72 5.46
C MET A 24 7.91 -14.32 5.12
N GLY A 25 8.55 -13.88 4.03
CA GLY A 25 9.91 -14.29 3.67
C GLY A 25 10.93 -13.96 4.76
N LEU A 26 10.85 -12.76 5.36
CA LEU A 26 11.71 -12.38 6.49
C LEU A 26 11.46 -13.25 7.73
N VAL A 27 10.22 -13.65 7.99
CA VAL A 27 9.89 -14.58 9.09
C VAL A 27 10.49 -15.96 8.84
N VAL A 28 10.40 -16.48 7.62
CA VAL A 28 11.02 -17.76 7.24
C VAL A 28 12.54 -17.70 7.35
N GLN A 29 13.15 -16.56 7.03
CA GLN A 29 14.59 -16.33 7.13
C GLN A 29 15.04 -15.87 8.53
N ALA A 30 14.19 -15.99 9.57
CA ALA A 30 14.53 -15.54 10.92
C ALA A 30 15.82 -16.18 11.47
N ASP A 31 16.03 -17.46 11.20
CA ASP A 31 17.26 -18.15 11.62
C ASP A 31 18.49 -17.66 10.84
N THR A 32 18.34 -17.38 9.54
CA THR A 32 19.39 -16.75 8.71
C THR A 32 19.73 -15.34 9.20
N ILE A 33 18.72 -14.56 9.60
CA ILE A 33 18.89 -13.24 10.23
C ILE A 33 19.69 -13.36 11.53
N ARG A 34 19.35 -14.34 12.37
CA ARG A 34 20.04 -14.60 13.63
C ARG A 34 21.49 -15.03 13.40
N ALA A 35 21.74 -15.93 12.45
CA ALA A 35 23.09 -16.34 12.08
C ALA A 35 23.91 -15.18 11.52
N ALA A 36 23.34 -14.38 10.61
CA ALA A 36 24.00 -13.22 10.02
C ALA A 36 24.33 -12.15 11.07
N SER A 37 23.53 -11.99 12.13
CA SER A 37 23.81 -11.03 13.21
C SER A 37 25.10 -11.30 13.98
N GLY A 38 25.60 -12.55 13.97
CA GLY A 38 26.87 -12.94 14.57
C GLY A 38 28.08 -12.83 13.61
N ALA A 39 27.85 -12.57 12.32
CA ALA A 39 28.89 -12.49 11.31
C ALA A 39 29.63 -11.11 11.33
N PRO A 40 30.88 -11.04 10.86
CA PRO A 40 31.69 -9.81 10.87
C PRO A 40 31.10 -8.62 10.08
N TYR A 41 30.04 -8.83 9.29
CA TYR A 41 29.29 -7.77 8.58
C TYR A 41 27.78 -7.80 8.85
N GLY A 42 27.33 -8.53 9.88
CA GLY A 42 25.91 -8.68 10.24
C GLY A 42 25.20 -7.37 10.53
N GLY A 43 25.88 -6.44 11.21
CA GLY A 43 25.34 -5.12 11.50
C GLY A 43 25.05 -4.29 10.24
N VAL A 44 25.91 -4.37 9.22
CA VAL A 44 25.72 -3.67 7.94
C VAL A 44 24.54 -4.28 7.18
N LEU A 45 24.44 -5.61 7.18
CA LEU A 45 23.34 -6.32 6.57
C LEU A 45 22.00 -5.96 7.24
N LEU A 46 21.94 -5.90 8.57
CA LEU A 46 20.73 -5.47 9.29
C LEU A 46 20.38 -4.01 9.04
N LEU A 47 21.37 -3.11 8.98
CA LEU A 47 21.14 -1.71 8.63
C LEU A 47 20.59 -1.54 7.21
N ALA A 48 21.01 -2.39 6.26
CA ALA A 48 20.49 -2.40 4.90
C ALA A 48 19.01 -2.84 4.82
N LEU A 49 18.49 -3.53 5.84
CA LEU A 49 17.08 -3.92 5.93
C LEU A 49 16.17 -2.75 6.35
N ALA A 50 16.68 -1.79 7.10
CA ALA A 50 15.91 -0.64 7.59
C ALA A 50 15.18 0.15 6.47
N PRO A 51 15.83 0.55 5.35
CA PRO A 51 15.13 1.25 4.27
C PRO A 51 14.07 0.37 3.58
N VAL A 52 14.26 -0.95 3.55
CA VAL A 52 13.29 -1.91 2.98
C VAL A 52 12.03 -1.98 3.84
N LEU A 53 12.19 -2.07 5.17
CA LEU A 53 11.09 -2.03 6.13
C LEU A 53 10.39 -0.66 6.10
N ALA A 54 11.13 0.43 5.97
CA ALA A 54 10.56 1.77 5.80
C ALA A 54 9.70 1.87 4.53
N ALA A 55 10.17 1.35 3.39
CA ALA A 55 9.37 1.30 2.17
C ALA A 55 8.09 0.46 2.32
N GLY A 56 8.17 -0.66 3.04
CA GLY A 56 7.01 -1.48 3.38
C GLY A 56 5.98 -0.73 4.25
N THR A 57 6.44 -0.04 5.31
CA THR A 57 5.55 0.73 6.19
C THR A 57 4.91 1.92 5.48
N VAL A 58 5.67 2.64 4.63
CA VAL A 58 5.15 3.72 3.78
C VAL A 58 4.06 3.19 2.84
N THR A 59 4.26 2.01 2.24
CA THR A 59 3.25 1.36 1.40
C THR A 59 1.95 1.16 2.17
N VAL A 60 2.01 0.55 3.36
CA VAL A 60 0.83 0.31 4.21
C VAL A 60 0.14 1.62 4.61
N ALA A 61 0.92 2.63 4.99
CA ALA A 61 0.38 3.94 5.36
C ALA A 61 -0.36 4.63 4.21
N LEU A 62 0.20 4.57 2.99
CA LEU A 62 -0.44 5.12 1.79
C LEU A 62 -1.73 4.39 1.44
N LEU A 63 -1.74 3.05 1.52
CA LEU A 63 -2.95 2.25 1.30
C LEU A 63 -4.03 2.53 2.34
N LEU A 64 -3.66 2.64 3.62
CA LEU A 64 -4.58 2.98 4.70
C LEU A 64 -5.18 4.37 4.48
N ARG A 65 -4.35 5.36 4.15
CA ARG A 65 -4.82 6.72 3.84
C ARG A 65 -5.77 6.74 2.65
N ALA A 66 -5.45 6.00 1.59
CA ALA A 66 -6.30 5.86 0.41
C ALA A 66 -7.66 5.23 0.75
N ASN A 67 -7.69 4.25 1.65
CA ASN A 67 -8.92 3.61 2.12
C ASN A 67 -9.78 4.58 2.94
N LEU A 68 -9.19 5.27 3.93
CA LEU A 68 -9.91 6.22 4.78
C LEU A 68 -10.53 7.37 3.98
N LEU A 69 -9.80 7.92 3.00
CA LEU A 69 -10.32 8.97 2.12
C LEU A 69 -11.54 8.50 1.32
N MET A 70 -11.49 7.27 0.81
CA MET A 70 -12.60 6.69 0.06
C MET A 70 -13.80 6.42 0.96
N SER A 71 -13.59 5.85 2.16
CA SER A 71 -14.68 5.52 3.08
C SER A 71 -15.43 6.78 3.52
N PHE A 72 -14.72 7.86 3.88
CA PHE A 72 -15.35 9.13 4.23
C PHE A 72 -16.11 9.77 3.07
N ALA A 73 -15.57 9.69 1.84
CA ALA A 73 -16.24 10.24 0.67
C ALA A 73 -17.52 9.44 0.32
N GLN A 74 -17.46 8.11 0.41
CA GLN A 74 -18.62 7.24 0.20
C GLN A 74 -19.69 7.47 1.26
N GLU A 75 -19.31 7.52 2.53
CA GLU A 75 -20.25 7.73 3.63
C GLU A 75 -21.02 9.05 3.47
N ARG A 76 -20.32 10.15 3.14
CA ARG A 76 -20.95 11.44 2.85
C ARG A 76 -21.91 11.37 1.66
N PHE A 77 -21.52 10.66 0.61
CA PHE A 77 -22.36 10.50 -0.58
C PHE A 77 -23.62 9.68 -0.29
N TYR A 78 -23.50 8.59 0.46
CA TYR A 78 -24.65 7.76 0.83
C TYR A 78 -25.60 8.46 1.81
N ARG A 79 -25.09 9.20 2.80
CA ARG A 79 -25.94 10.03 3.66
C ARG A 79 -26.71 11.06 2.85
N PHE A 80 -26.03 11.73 1.91
CA PHE A 80 -26.69 12.67 1.00
C PHE A 80 -27.80 12.00 0.19
N ILE A 81 -27.61 10.81 -0.38
CA ILE A 81 -28.67 10.09 -1.09
C ILE A 81 -29.83 9.71 -0.15
N ALA A 82 -29.53 9.24 1.06
CA ALA A 82 -30.54 8.79 2.02
C ALA A 82 -31.45 9.93 2.53
N GLU A 83 -30.95 11.17 2.54
CA GLU A 83 -31.68 12.36 2.98
C GLU A 83 -32.55 12.98 1.86
N ILE A 84 -32.45 12.49 0.63
CA ILE A 84 -33.11 13.10 -0.54
C ILE A 84 -34.45 12.41 -0.84
N PRO A 85 -35.57 13.16 -0.90
CA PRO A 85 -36.82 12.64 -1.45
C PRO A 85 -36.68 12.40 -2.96
N GLY A 86 -37.16 11.26 -3.45
CA GLY A 86 -36.89 10.74 -4.81
C GLY A 86 -37.30 11.62 -5.99
N ASP A 87 -38.14 12.64 -5.78
CA ASP A 87 -38.76 13.45 -6.83
C ASP A 87 -38.46 14.96 -6.73
N ALA A 88 -37.26 15.35 -6.27
CA ALA A 88 -36.87 16.75 -6.12
C ALA A 88 -35.87 17.23 -7.20
N PRO A 89 -36.34 17.82 -8.32
CA PRO A 89 -35.48 18.31 -9.42
C PRO A 89 -34.54 19.45 -9.00
N GLU A 90 -34.85 20.16 -7.91
CA GLU A 90 -34.02 21.22 -7.33
C GLU A 90 -32.66 20.70 -6.79
N LEU A 91 -32.52 19.38 -6.61
CA LEU A 91 -31.32 18.75 -6.07
C LEU A 91 -30.29 18.37 -7.12
N CYS A 92 -30.49 18.70 -8.40
CA CYS A 92 -29.53 18.43 -9.46
C CYS A 92 -28.15 19.06 -9.20
N ALA A 93 -28.10 20.33 -8.79
CA ALA A 93 -26.85 21.03 -8.50
C ALA A 93 -26.07 20.43 -7.29
N PRO A 94 -26.68 20.19 -6.12
CA PRO A 94 -25.97 19.56 -5.01
C PRO A 94 -25.60 18.09 -5.29
N ALA A 95 -26.40 17.35 -6.07
CA ALA A 95 -26.05 15.99 -6.48
C ALA A 95 -24.81 15.95 -7.39
N VAL A 96 -24.72 16.87 -8.36
CA VAL A 96 -23.53 17.01 -9.21
C VAL A 96 -22.30 17.36 -8.38
N LEU A 97 -22.43 18.26 -7.40
CA LEU A 97 -21.32 18.62 -6.51
C LEU A 97 -20.83 17.42 -5.68
N GLN A 98 -21.75 16.62 -5.14
CA GLN A 98 -21.38 15.42 -4.38
C GLN A 98 -20.73 14.35 -5.28
N LEU A 99 -21.20 14.20 -6.51
CA LEU A 99 -20.58 13.33 -7.50
C LEU A 99 -19.16 13.79 -7.87
N GLN A 100 -18.95 15.10 -8.01
CA GLN A 100 -17.63 15.68 -8.24
C GLN A 100 -16.67 15.42 -7.07
N ARG A 101 -17.14 15.57 -5.83
CA ARG A 101 -16.34 15.26 -4.62
C ARG A 101 -15.96 13.78 -4.56
N LEU A 102 -16.90 12.89 -4.85
CA LEU A 102 -16.62 11.45 -4.92
C LEU A 102 -15.61 11.13 -6.04
N THR A 103 -15.75 11.77 -7.21
CA THR A 103 -14.82 11.59 -8.33
C THR A 103 -13.42 12.10 -7.99
N ALA A 104 -13.31 13.23 -7.30
CA ALA A 104 -12.03 13.75 -6.83
C ALA A 104 -11.38 12.81 -5.80
N ALA A 105 -12.16 12.25 -4.88
CA ALA A 105 -11.68 11.26 -3.93
C ALA A 105 -11.18 9.98 -4.64
N VAL A 106 -11.89 9.48 -5.66
CA VAL A 106 -11.46 8.33 -6.47
C VAL A 106 -10.14 8.62 -7.19
N ARG A 107 -9.97 9.81 -7.78
CA ARG A 107 -8.70 10.20 -8.43
C ARG A 107 -7.56 10.26 -7.42
N HIS A 108 -7.79 10.86 -6.26
CA HIS A 108 -6.77 10.96 -5.23
C HIS A 108 -6.38 9.57 -4.67
N ARG A 109 -7.35 8.69 -4.49
CA ARG A 109 -7.12 7.28 -4.16
C ARG A 109 -6.27 6.59 -5.21
N GLU A 110 -6.57 6.75 -6.50
CA GLU A 110 -5.79 6.17 -7.60
C GLU A 110 -4.31 6.59 -7.50
N THR A 111 -4.03 7.88 -7.33
CA THR A 111 -2.65 8.40 -7.15
C THR A 111 -1.94 7.77 -5.95
N LEU A 112 -2.59 7.73 -4.78
CA LEU A 112 -2.00 7.14 -3.57
C LEU A 112 -1.72 5.64 -3.75
N THR A 113 -2.63 4.90 -4.41
CA THR A 113 -2.44 3.47 -4.67
C THR A 113 -1.33 3.18 -5.67
N GLN A 114 -1.12 4.05 -6.67
CA GLN A 114 0.01 3.94 -7.59
C GLN A 114 1.33 4.24 -6.89
N GLN A 115 1.38 5.27 -6.03
CA GLN A 115 2.56 5.55 -5.21
C GLN A 115 2.87 4.40 -4.26
N ALA A 116 1.85 3.85 -3.59
CA ALA A 116 2.01 2.67 -2.75
C ALA A 116 2.59 1.49 -3.53
N LEU A 117 2.11 1.26 -4.76
CA LEU A 117 2.65 0.21 -5.62
C LEU A 117 4.13 0.42 -5.96
N THR A 118 4.57 1.65 -6.23
CA THR A 118 5.99 1.94 -6.48
C THR A 118 6.87 1.64 -5.26
N TRP A 119 6.42 2.01 -4.06
CA TRP A 119 7.11 1.68 -2.81
C TRP A 119 7.09 0.18 -2.51
N ALA A 120 5.99 -0.51 -2.83
CA ALA A 120 5.86 -1.95 -2.69
C ALA A 120 6.89 -2.68 -3.57
N TYR A 121 7.06 -2.26 -4.83
CA TYR A 121 8.08 -2.81 -5.71
C TYR A 121 9.50 -2.56 -5.19
N ALA A 122 9.79 -1.34 -4.73
CA ALA A 122 11.09 -1.02 -4.15
C ALA A 122 11.37 -1.90 -2.90
N ALA A 123 10.37 -2.08 -2.04
CA ALA A 123 10.46 -2.97 -0.89
C ALA A 123 10.68 -4.43 -1.31
N GLY A 124 9.91 -4.93 -2.28
CA GLY A 124 10.03 -6.31 -2.76
C GLY A 124 11.41 -6.62 -3.36
N ILE A 125 11.92 -5.74 -4.23
CA ILE A 125 13.28 -5.86 -4.80
C ILE A 125 14.32 -5.77 -3.67
N GLY A 126 14.13 -4.84 -2.72
CA GLY A 126 15.00 -4.69 -1.57
C GLY A 126 15.08 -5.94 -0.70
N VAL A 127 13.94 -6.56 -0.37
CA VAL A 127 13.88 -7.82 0.38
C VAL A 127 14.61 -8.93 -0.38
N LEU A 128 14.35 -9.10 -1.67
CA LEU A 128 15.01 -10.14 -2.49
C LEU A 128 16.53 -9.95 -2.53
N GLY A 129 17.00 -8.73 -2.79
CA GLY A 129 18.43 -8.42 -2.82
C GLY A 129 19.10 -8.63 -1.46
N TRP A 130 18.40 -8.25 -0.38
CA TRP A 130 18.85 -8.48 0.99
C TRP A 130 18.94 -9.98 1.31
N SER A 131 17.93 -10.77 0.95
CA SER A 131 17.90 -12.21 1.16
C SER A 131 19.04 -12.93 0.46
N VAL A 132 19.33 -12.57 -0.80
CA VAL A 132 20.46 -13.15 -1.55
C VAL A 132 21.79 -12.83 -0.87
N ALA A 133 21.97 -11.58 -0.40
CA ALA A 133 23.16 -11.19 0.33
C ALA A 133 23.30 -11.95 1.66
N ALA A 134 22.19 -12.12 2.39
CA ALA A 134 22.16 -12.85 3.65
C ALA A 134 22.54 -14.33 3.46
N GLU A 135 21.97 -14.99 2.45
CA GLU A 135 22.28 -16.39 2.12
C GLU A 135 23.73 -16.56 1.65
N ALA A 136 24.23 -15.67 0.79
CA ALA A 136 25.62 -15.70 0.35
C ALA A 136 26.61 -15.55 1.52
N MET A 137 26.30 -14.67 2.48
CA MET A 137 27.08 -14.52 3.70
C MET A 137 27.00 -15.75 4.60
N ALA A 138 25.84 -16.41 4.70
CA ALA A 138 25.67 -17.62 5.48
C ALA A 138 26.41 -18.84 4.88
N LEU A 139 26.58 -18.89 3.56
CA LEU A 139 27.29 -19.98 2.86
C LEU A 139 28.81 -19.78 2.76
N GLY A 140 29.29 -18.52 2.88
CA GLY A 140 30.72 -18.18 2.82
C GLY A 140 31.48 -18.30 4.15
N HIS A 141 30.77 -18.67 5.22
CA HIS A 141 31.29 -18.96 6.56
C HIS A 141 31.13 -20.45 6.87
#